data_AF-A0AAE2SBC0-F1
#
_entry.id   AF-A0AAE2SBC0-F1
#
_cell.length_a   1.000
_cell.length_b   1.000
_cell.length_c   1.000
_cell.angle_alpha   90.00
_cell.angle_beta   90.00
_cell.angle_gamma   90.00
#
_symmetry.space_group_name_H-M   'P 1'
#
loop_
_entity.id
_entity.type
_entity.pdbx_description
1 polymer ?
#
loop_
_entity_poly.entity_id
_entity_poly.type
_entity_poly.pdbx_seq_one_letter_code
_entity_poly.pdbx_strand_id
1 'polypeptide(L)'
;MKPEESGDLYDRLMAKVKKATEGQKLASVTFIWMQGERDARLQWSSLYEAGFKSLLQQLETDLGRKDLNVVIGRLSDFDNDNRSYKDWSKMRAILQKIAEEHPRGDWVNTDDLNDGINRKGEKISNDLHYSVEGYKLLGERFAAKAIALVRRAET
;
A
#
# COMPACT_ATOMS: atom_id res chain seq x y z
N MET A 1 -9.32 13.86 -2.93
CA MET A 1 -8.36 14.97 -2.82
C MET A 1 -8.54 15.86 -4.02
N LYS A 2 -8.31 17.17 -3.91
CA LYS A 2 -8.22 18.01 -5.12
C LYS A 2 -6.94 17.64 -5.88
N PRO A 3 -6.90 17.77 -7.22
CA PRO A 3 -5.71 17.40 -8.01
C PRO A 3 -4.42 18.08 -7.52
N GLU A 4 -4.56 19.31 -7.04
CA GLU A 4 -3.50 20.20 -6.54
C GLU A 4 -2.85 19.67 -5.25
N GLU A 5 -3.63 19.00 -4.39
CA GLU A 5 -3.15 18.38 -3.15
C GLU A 5 -2.42 17.05 -3.41
N SER A 6 -2.70 16.39 -4.54
CA SER A 6 -2.11 15.09 -4.89
C SER A 6 -0.71 15.21 -5.46
N GLY A 7 -0.43 16.28 -6.22
CA GLY A 7 0.93 16.62 -6.63
C GLY A 7 1.82 16.92 -5.42
N ASP A 8 1.31 17.67 -4.44
CA ASP A 8 2.07 18.03 -3.22
C ASP A 8 2.57 16.80 -2.45
N LEU A 9 1.73 15.78 -2.23
CA LEU A 9 2.14 14.61 -1.47
C LEU A 9 3.19 13.76 -2.21
N TYR A 10 3.08 13.63 -3.53
CA TYR A 10 4.07 12.92 -4.33
C TYR A 10 5.41 13.65 -4.33
N ASP A 11 5.40 14.97 -4.57
CA ASP A 11 6.61 15.79 -4.58
C ASP A 11 7.31 15.74 -3.22
N ARG A 12 6.54 15.78 -2.13
CA ARG A 12 7.06 15.62 -0.77
C ARG A 12 7.62 14.23 -0.50
N LEU A 13 7.02 13.17 -1.04
CA LEU A 13 7.57 11.82 -0.98
C LEU A 13 8.94 11.80 -1.67
N MET A 14 9.00 12.27 -2.92
CA MET A 14 10.23 12.22 -3.71
C MET A 14 11.33 13.13 -3.16
N ALA A 15 10.99 14.29 -2.60
CA ALA A 15 11.96 15.16 -1.92
C ALA A 15 12.61 14.44 -0.71
N LYS A 16 11.81 13.70 0.08
CA LYS A 16 12.32 12.92 1.20
C LYS A 16 13.18 11.74 0.75
N VAL A 17 12.74 11.02 -0.28
CA VAL A 17 13.49 9.88 -0.84
C VAL A 17 14.85 10.36 -1.36
N LYS A 18 14.87 11.38 -2.24
CA LYS A 18 16.09 11.95 -2.81
C LYS A 18 17.08 12.39 -1.72
N LYS A 19 16.60 13.06 -0.68
CA LYS A 19 17.43 13.48 0.47
C LYS A 19 17.98 12.28 1.26
N ALA A 20 17.17 11.25 1.50
CA ALA A 20 17.58 10.09 2.28
C ALA A 20 18.58 9.18 1.55
N THR A 21 18.58 9.23 0.21
CA THR A 21 19.39 8.35 -0.65
C THR A 21 20.50 9.10 -1.39
N GLU A 22 20.73 10.38 -1.07
CA GLU A 22 21.73 11.21 -1.72
C GLU A 22 23.14 10.58 -1.61
N GLY A 23 23.82 10.48 -2.75
CA GLY A 23 25.15 9.86 -2.83
C GLY A 23 25.18 8.33 -2.62
N GLN A 24 24.03 7.69 -2.41
CA GLN A 24 23.96 6.24 -2.20
C GLN A 24 23.62 5.48 -3.49
N LYS A 25 24.34 4.39 -3.73
CA LYS A 25 23.95 3.39 -4.73
C LYS A 25 23.05 2.34 -4.07
N LEU A 26 21.75 2.44 -4.31
CA LEU A 26 20.77 1.50 -3.76
C LEU A 26 20.86 0.15 -4.49
N ALA A 27 21.00 -0.93 -3.75
CA ALA A 27 20.97 -2.29 -4.31
C ALA A 27 19.58 -2.62 -4.87
N SER A 28 18.53 -2.32 -4.10
CA SER A 28 17.12 -2.54 -4.45
C SER A 28 16.24 -1.42 -3.92
N VAL A 29 15.05 -1.26 -4.50
CA VAL A 29 13.99 -0.39 -3.96
C VAL A 29 12.69 -1.19 -3.88
N THR A 30 12.02 -1.10 -2.73
CA THR A 30 10.69 -1.66 -2.53
C THR A 30 9.72 -0.57 -2.10
N PHE A 31 8.67 -0.34 -2.88
CA PHE A 31 7.58 0.57 -2.56
C PHE A 31 6.52 -0.17 -1.73
N ILE A 32 6.36 0.23 -0.47
CA ILE A 32 5.35 -0.29 0.44
C ILE A 32 4.14 0.64 0.41
N TRP A 33 2.97 0.11 0.06
CA TRP A 33 1.75 0.88 -0.11
C TRP A 33 0.61 0.35 0.76
N MET A 34 -0.08 1.25 1.47
CA MET A 34 -1.29 0.98 2.23
C MET A 34 -2.20 2.20 2.15
N GLN A 35 -3.19 2.15 1.27
CA GLN A 35 -4.20 3.18 1.08
C GLN A 35 -5.34 2.57 0.26
N GLY A 36 -6.53 3.15 0.36
CA GLY A 36 -7.65 2.90 -0.56
C GLY A 36 -9.02 3.13 0.08
N GLU A 37 -9.04 3.31 1.40
CA GLU A 37 -10.25 3.47 2.21
C GLU A 37 -11.08 4.66 1.74
N ARG A 38 -10.42 5.78 1.42
CA ARG A 38 -11.13 6.99 0.96
C ARG A 38 -11.72 6.80 -0.43
N ASP A 39 -10.99 6.16 -1.34
CA ASP A 39 -11.45 5.85 -2.69
C ASP A 39 -12.60 4.83 -2.66
N ALA A 40 -12.55 3.85 -1.76
CA ALA A 40 -13.65 2.93 -1.50
C ALA A 40 -14.90 3.66 -0.95
N ARG A 41 -14.70 4.65 -0.08
CA ARG A 41 -15.79 5.46 0.47
C ARG A 41 -16.45 6.37 -0.57
N LEU A 42 -15.64 6.98 -1.43
CA LEU A 42 -16.08 7.94 -2.46
C LEU A 42 -16.46 7.27 -3.78
N GLN A 43 -16.37 5.94 -3.87
CA GLN A 43 -16.69 5.14 -5.05
C GLN A 43 -15.82 5.45 -6.27
N TRP A 44 -14.53 5.69 -6.02
CA TRP A 44 -13.53 5.97 -7.05
C TRP A 44 -12.70 4.74 -7.43
N SER A 45 -13.14 3.55 -7.01
CA SER A 45 -12.43 2.29 -7.28
C SER A 45 -12.17 2.05 -8.78
N SER A 46 -13.08 2.48 -9.66
CA SER A 46 -12.93 2.32 -11.12
C SER A 46 -11.74 3.09 -11.70
N LEU A 47 -11.31 4.17 -11.05
CA LEU A 47 -10.18 4.99 -11.48
C LEU A 47 -8.87 4.59 -10.80
N TYR A 48 -8.96 3.82 -9.71
CA TYR A 48 -7.83 3.52 -8.83
C TYR A 48 -6.73 2.75 -9.54
N GLU A 49 -7.09 1.70 -10.30
CA GLU A 49 -6.10 0.84 -10.95
C GLU A 49 -5.22 1.61 -11.93
N ALA A 50 -5.83 2.42 -12.80
CA ALA A 50 -5.11 3.24 -13.75
C ALA A 50 -4.22 4.27 -13.04
N GLY A 51 -4.77 4.98 -12.04
CA GLY A 51 -4.02 5.98 -11.27
C GLY A 51 -2.82 5.38 -10.53
N PHE A 52 -3.00 4.20 -9.93
CA PHE A 52 -1.93 3.52 -9.21
C PHE A 52 -0.84 2.99 -10.15
N LYS A 53 -1.21 2.43 -11.31
CA LYS A 53 -0.25 2.02 -12.34
C LYS A 53 0.57 3.23 -12.85
N SER A 54 -0.07 4.39 -13.05
CA SER A 54 0.65 5.63 -13.39
C SER A 54 1.58 6.10 -12.27
N LEU A 55 1.19 5.98 -11.00
CA LEU A 55 2.07 6.28 -9.85
C LEU A 55 3.32 5.40 -9.86
N LEU A 56 3.17 4.09 -10.08
CA LEU A 56 4.31 3.18 -10.16
C LEU A 56 5.26 3.56 -11.30
N GLN A 57 4.72 3.85 -12.48
CA GLN A 57 5.52 4.30 -13.63
C GLN A 57 6.26 5.62 -13.34
N GLN A 58 5.62 6.55 -12.62
CA GLN A 58 6.24 7.80 -12.22
C GLN A 58 7.40 7.56 -11.23
N LEU A 59 7.21 6.68 -10.23
CA LEU A 59 8.27 6.28 -9.29
C LEU A 59 9.46 5.63 -10.01
N GLU A 60 9.21 4.70 -10.93
CA GLU A 60 10.25 4.07 -11.76
C GLU A 60 11.05 5.11 -12.54
N THR A 61 10.35 6.06 -13.17
CA THR A 61 10.95 7.15 -13.95
C THR A 61 11.82 8.05 -13.07
N ASP A 62 11.27 8.55 -11.97
CA ASP A 62 11.94 9.53 -11.11
C ASP A 62 13.08 8.93 -10.29
N LEU A 63 13.06 7.62 -10.03
CA LEU A 63 14.17 6.88 -9.41
C LEU A 63 15.17 6.34 -10.43
N GLY A 64 14.85 6.39 -11.73
CA GLY A 64 15.68 5.81 -12.79
C GLY A 64 15.82 4.29 -12.68
N ARG A 65 14.76 3.60 -12.24
CA ARG A 65 14.77 2.14 -11.99
C ARG A 65 13.64 1.44 -12.71
N LYS A 66 13.93 0.26 -13.28
CA LYS A 66 12.93 -0.65 -13.87
C LYS A 66 12.69 -1.91 -13.05
N ASP A 67 13.32 -1.98 -11.89
CA ASP A 67 13.34 -3.14 -10.99
C ASP A 67 12.67 -2.78 -9.65
N LEU A 68 11.69 -1.88 -9.69
CA LEU A 68 10.94 -1.47 -8.51
C LEU A 68 10.14 -2.67 -7.99
N ASN A 69 10.38 -3.06 -6.74
CA ASN A 69 9.51 -4.00 -6.04
C ASN A 69 8.32 -3.24 -5.47
N VAL A 70 7.15 -3.89 -5.42
CA VAL A 70 5.93 -3.29 -4.85
C VAL A 70 5.30 -4.27 -3.88
N VAL A 71 4.99 -3.81 -2.67
CA VAL A 71 4.20 -4.60 -1.71
C VAL A 71 2.99 -3.80 -1.27
N ILE A 72 1.79 -4.33 -1.54
CA ILE A 72 0.52 -3.66 -1.26
C ILE A 72 -0.16 -4.31 -0.06
N GLY A 73 -0.52 -3.54 0.95
CA GLY A 73 -1.46 -3.97 1.98
C GLY A 73 -2.87 -3.87 1.44
N ARG A 74 -3.58 -5.00 1.35
CA ARG A 74 -5.01 -4.98 1.02
C ARG A 74 -5.76 -4.31 2.19
N LEU A 75 -6.83 -3.58 1.92
CA LEU A 75 -7.73 -3.12 3.00
C LEU A 75 -8.25 -4.32 3.80
N SER A 76 -8.53 -4.19 5.10
CA SER A 76 -9.05 -5.29 5.93
C SER A 76 -10.50 -5.65 5.62
N ASP A 77 -11.05 -6.61 6.35
CA ASP A 77 -12.41 -7.12 6.22
C ASP A 77 -13.50 -6.18 6.78
N PHE A 78 -13.11 -5.04 7.38
CA PHE A 78 -13.94 -3.97 7.98
C PHE A 78 -15.38 -3.89 7.45
N ASP A 79 -15.53 -3.67 6.14
CA ASP A 79 -16.85 -3.48 5.52
C ASP A 79 -17.00 -4.35 4.27
N ASN A 80 -16.69 -5.64 4.38
CA ASN A 80 -16.85 -6.60 3.28
C ASN A 80 -18.28 -6.66 2.71
N ASP A 81 -19.29 -6.35 3.54
CA ASP A 81 -20.70 -6.23 3.13
C ASP A 81 -20.99 -4.92 2.37
N ASN A 82 -20.02 -4.00 2.25
CA ASN A 82 -20.13 -2.68 1.62
C ASN A 82 -21.29 -1.82 2.17
N ARG A 83 -21.56 -1.90 3.48
CA ARG A 83 -22.67 -1.19 4.12
C ARG A 83 -22.40 0.31 4.17
N SER A 84 -21.19 0.70 4.54
CA SER A 84 -20.77 2.09 4.76
C SER A 84 -19.84 2.62 3.65
N TYR A 85 -19.01 1.76 3.07
CA TYR A 85 -18.00 2.01 2.05
C TYR A 85 -18.39 1.18 0.83
N LYS A 86 -19.12 1.79 -0.10
CA LYS A 86 -19.81 1.07 -1.17
C LYS A 86 -18.90 0.27 -2.11
N ASP A 87 -17.65 0.70 -2.23
CA ASP A 87 -16.65 0.04 -3.08
C ASP A 87 -15.60 -0.76 -2.27
N TRP A 88 -15.83 -1.09 -0.99
CA TRP A 88 -14.81 -1.72 -0.13
C TRP A 88 -14.26 -3.03 -0.70
N SER A 89 -15.15 -3.99 -0.96
CA SER A 89 -14.81 -5.29 -1.58
C SER A 89 -14.16 -5.13 -2.96
N LYS A 90 -14.64 -4.18 -3.77
CA LYS A 90 -14.06 -3.89 -5.09
C LYS A 90 -12.65 -3.31 -4.99
N MET A 91 -12.41 -2.41 -4.03
CA MET A 91 -11.09 -1.86 -3.77
C MET A 91 -10.12 -2.95 -3.30
N ARG A 92 -10.57 -3.84 -2.40
CA ARG A 92 -9.79 -5.02 -1.97
C ARG A 92 -9.35 -5.87 -3.15
N ALA A 93 -10.25 -6.15 -4.09
CA ALA A 93 -9.95 -6.92 -5.30
C ALA A 93 -8.95 -6.19 -6.21
N ILE A 94 -9.10 -4.87 -6.40
CA ILE A 94 -8.18 -4.06 -7.23
C ILE A 94 -6.78 -4.04 -6.65
N LEU A 95 -6.63 -3.78 -5.34
CA LEU A 95 -5.33 -3.75 -4.67
C LEU A 95 -4.59 -5.08 -4.81
N GLN A 96 -5.30 -6.19 -4.61
CA GLN A 96 -4.75 -7.53 -4.80
C GLN A 96 -4.35 -7.77 -6.26
N LYS A 97 -5.24 -7.47 -7.22
CA LYS A 97 -4.99 -7.63 -8.65
C LYS A 97 -3.74 -6.88 -9.10
N ILE A 98 -3.59 -5.61 -8.71
CA ILE A 98 -2.43 -4.79 -9.09
C ILE A 98 -1.13 -5.44 -8.62
N ALA A 99 -1.09 -5.93 -7.39
CA ALA A 99 0.10 -6.59 -6.86
C ALA A 99 0.41 -7.90 -7.59
N GLU A 100 -0.61 -8.70 -7.91
CA GLU A 100 -0.45 -9.99 -8.62
C GLU A 100 -0.06 -9.81 -10.09
N GLU A 101 -0.54 -8.75 -10.75
CA GLU A 101 -0.17 -8.43 -12.14
C GLU A 101 1.22 -7.80 -12.26
N HIS A 102 1.75 -7.20 -11.20
CA HIS A 102 3.05 -6.56 -11.24
C HIS A 102 4.17 -7.63 -11.19
N PRO A 103 5.13 -7.64 -12.13
CA PRO A 103 6.16 -8.69 -12.21
C PRO A 103 7.06 -8.79 -10.98
N ARG A 104 7.14 -7.70 -10.20
CA ARG A 104 7.83 -7.59 -8.92
C ARG A 104 6.90 -7.19 -7.78
N GLY A 105 5.64 -7.59 -7.87
CA GLY A 105 4.60 -7.29 -6.90
C GLY A 105 4.35 -8.43 -5.93
N ASP A 106 3.92 -8.08 -4.72
CA ASP A 106 3.27 -9.01 -3.79
C ASP A 106 2.29 -8.21 -2.91
N TRP A 107 1.44 -8.89 -2.16
CA TRP A 107 0.47 -8.24 -1.28
C TRP A 107 0.38 -8.90 0.09
N VAL A 108 -0.09 -8.11 1.06
CA VAL A 108 -0.29 -8.53 2.45
C VAL A 108 -1.78 -8.59 2.73
N ASN A 109 -2.24 -9.75 3.21
CA ASN A 109 -3.57 -9.88 3.79
C ASN A 109 -3.62 -9.21 5.17
N THR A 110 -4.71 -8.51 5.47
CA THR A 110 -4.90 -7.70 6.68
C THR A 110 -6.21 -7.99 7.42
N ASP A 111 -6.96 -9.01 6.98
CA ASP A 111 -8.28 -9.36 7.53
C ASP A 111 -8.24 -9.70 9.03
N ASP A 112 -7.08 -10.11 9.57
CA ASP A 112 -6.92 -10.50 10.97
C ASP A 112 -6.22 -9.43 11.83
N LEU A 113 -6.13 -8.19 11.35
CA LEU A 113 -5.33 -7.13 11.98
C LEU A 113 -6.15 -6.03 12.69
N ASN A 114 -7.46 -6.03 12.53
CA ASN A 114 -8.39 -4.98 13.02
C ASN A 114 -9.23 -5.39 14.24
N ASP A 115 -8.87 -6.49 14.91
CA ASP A 115 -9.37 -6.85 16.23
C ASP A 115 -8.27 -6.66 17.30
N GLY A 116 -8.69 -6.34 18.54
CA GLY A 116 -7.80 -6.28 19.70
C GLY A 116 -7.86 -4.95 20.44
N ILE A 117 -6.70 -4.40 20.80
CA ILE A 117 -6.59 -3.12 21.52
C ILE A 117 -5.97 -2.07 20.61
N ASN A 118 -6.62 -0.92 20.45
CA ASN A 118 -6.10 0.20 19.67
C ASN A 118 -5.09 1.04 20.48
N ARG A 119 -4.49 2.06 19.86
CA ARG A 119 -3.48 2.93 20.51
C ARG A 119 -4.01 3.73 21.70
N LYS A 120 -5.32 3.88 21.84
CA LYS A 120 -5.97 4.57 22.98
C LYS A 120 -6.25 3.61 24.15
N GLY A 121 -5.94 2.32 24.00
CA GLY A 121 -6.25 1.30 25.01
C GLY A 121 -7.69 0.78 24.91
N GLU A 122 -8.41 1.11 23.84
CA GLU A 122 -9.80 0.70 23.65
C GLU A 122 -9.87 -0.65 22.91
N LYS A 123 -10.80 -1.51 23.33
CA LYS A 123 -11.08 -2.75 22.60
C LYS A 123 -11.81 -2.42 21.31
N ILE A 124 -11.24 -2.88 20.20
CA ILE A 124 -11.80 -2.78 18.86
C ILE A 124 -12.12 -4.16 18.32
N SER A 125 -13.14 -4.24 17.47
CA SER A 125 -13.42 -5.44 16.72
C SER A 125 -13.91 -5.10 15.33
N ASN A 126 -13.33 -5.76 14.33
CA ASN A 126 -13.53 -5.51 12.90
C ASN A 126 -13.54 -4.00 12.60
N ASP A 127 -12.56 -3.25 13.12
CA ASP A 127 -12.52 -1.79 13.00
C ASP A 127 -11.92 -1.35 11.66
N LEU A 128 -12.12 -0.07 11.31
CA LEU A 128 -11.49 0.53 10.13
C LEU A 128 -9.96 0.59 10.28
N HIS A 129 -9.47 0.77 11.52
CA HIS A 129 -8.04 0.83 11.82
C HIS A 129 -7.56 -0.42 12.54
N TYR A 130 -6.26 -0.68 12.46
CA TYR A 130 -5.65 -1.87 13.06
C TYR A 130 -5.40 -1.71 14.56
N SER A 131 -5.39 -2.85 15.26
CA SER A 131 -4.95 -2.90 16.65
C SER A 131 -3.44 -2.63 16.75
N VAL A 132 -2.94 -2.38 17.96
CA VAL A 132 -1.50 -2.20 18.19
C VAL A 132 -0.71 -3.43 17.72
N GLU A 133 -1.20 -4.62 18.05
CA GLU A 133 -0.59 -5.88 17.59
C GLU A 133 -0.81 -6.09 16.08
N GLY A 134 -1.98 -5.73 15.54
CA GLY A 134 -2.25 -5.76 14.11
C GLY A 134 -1.26 -4.94 13.29
N TYR A 135 -0.91 -3.73 13.74
CA TYR A 135 0.11 -2.90 13.09
C TYR A 135 1.52 -3.50 13.17
N LYS A 136 1.88 -4.19 14.26
CA LYS A 136 3.18 -4.86 14.37
C LYS A 136 3.25 -6.01 13.36
N LEU A 137 2.23 -6.87 13.34
CA LEU A 137 2.15 -8.00 12.42
C LEU A 137 2.09 -7.55 10.96
N LEU A 138 1.43 -6.43 10.68
CA LEU A 138 1.45 -5.81 9.35
C LEU A 138 2.88 -5.48 8.90
N GLY A 139 3.66 -4.86 9.78
CA GLY A 139 5.06 -4.51 9.51
C GLY A 139 5.92 -5.75 9.23
N GLU A 140 5.75 -6.81 10.02
CA GLU A 140 6.43 -8.10 9.81
C GLU A 140 6.08 -8.72 8.46
N ARG A 141 4.79 -8.72 8.10
CA ARG A 141 4.31 -9.24 6.80
C ARG A 141 4.87 -8.44 5.63
N PHE A 142 4.85 -7.11 5.72
CA PHE A 142 5.46 -6.26 4.69
C PHE A 142 6.96 -6.55 4.53
N ALA A 143 7.69 -6.64 5.63
CA ALA A 143 9.12 -6.95 5.60
C ALA A 143 9.39 -8.32 4.97
N ALA A 144 8.62 -9.35 5.33
CA ALA A 144 8.76 -10.69 4.78
C ALA A 144 8.54 -10.72 3.26
N LYS A 145 7.50 -10.05 2.76
CA LYS A 145 7.21 -9.92 1.33
C LYS A 145 8.31 -9.15 0.59
N ALA A 146 8.75 -8.02 1.14
CA ALA A 146 9.83 -7.21 0.56
C ALA A 146 11.14 -8.01 0.45
N ILE A 147 11.53 -8.73 1.50
CA ILE A 147 12.74 -9.57 1.51
C ILE A 147 12.63 -10.69 0.46
N ALA A 148 11.46 -11.33 0.33
CA ALA A 148 11.25 -12.37 -0.67
C ALA A 148 11.42 -11.84 -2.10
N LEU A 149 10.90 -10.65 -2.40
CA LEU A 149 11.07 -10.00 -3.71
C LEU A 149 12.53 -9.62 -3.99
N VAL A 150 13.24 -9.09 -3.00
CA VAL A 150 14.67 -8.76 -3.13
C VAL A 150 15.49 -10.02 -3.44
N ARG A 151 15.24 -11.14 -2.74
CA ARG A 151 15.96 -12.39 -2.98
C ARG A 151 15.68 -13.02 -4.35
N ARG A 152 14.42 -12.96 -4.83
CA ARG A 152 14.06 -13.46 -6.17
C ARG A 152 14.79 -12.72 -7.30
N ALA A 153 15.15 -11.46 -7.07
CA ALA A 153 15.89 -10.65 -8.03
C ALA A 153 17.37 -11.01 -8.16
N GLU A 154 17.93 -11.73 -7.18
CA GLU A 154 19.34 -12.12 -7.12
C GLU A 154 19.62 -13.48 -7.81
N THR A 155 18.56 -14.24 -8.11
CA THR A 155 18.59 -15.52 -8.85
C THR A 155 18.25 -15.32 -10.32
#